data_AF-A0A0N4UFR0-F1
#
_entry.id   AF-A0A0N4UFR0-F1
#
_cell.length_a   1.000
_cell.length_b   1.000
_cell.length_c   1.000
_cell.angle_alpha   90.00
_cell.angle_beta   90.00
_cell.angle_gamma   90.00
#
_symmetry.space_group_name_H-M   'P 1'
#
loop_
_entity.id
_entity.type
_entity.pdbx_description
1 polymer ?
#
loop_
_entity_poly.entity_id
_entity_poly.type
_entity_poly.pdbx_seq_one_letter_code
_entity_poly.pdbx_strand_id
1 'polypeptide(L)'
;MQIVPENALRSSRSSFTSDDLPYVLKGKVVSQSSPFVSKNEYVATITEIRNNASPTETKNQPEALVSSKIDEMSQQYESETLPPGIPPFLKGASLDIHRRFLEIVFNRNDSFRGKQTKLDELVSKLDIKNQQMYEQFRKNKDIEETERRSRIHALVATMSDKAQAAFAKISAVLMNPDTKDFERQEMLQKIYSKVESSVKNEFNRRFAELV
;
A
#
# COMPACT_ATOMS: atom_id res chain seq x y z
N MET A 1 49.46 14.55 44.22
CA MET A 1 49.06 14.06 45.55
C MET A 1 47.82 13.22 45.35
N GLN A 2 47.98 11.89 45.40
CA GLN A 2 47.54 11.00 46.48
C GLN A 2 46.04 10.62 46.30
N ILE A 3 45.55 9.37 46.29
CA ILE A 3 46.02 7.98 46.49
C ILE A 3 44.91 7.08 45.84
N VAL A 4 45.30 6.06 45.08
CA VAL A 4 44.54 4.81 44.77
C VAL A 4 45.05 3.72 45.74
N PRO A 5 44.61 2.44 45.80
CA PRO A 5 43.45 1.69 45.29
C PRO A 5 42.92 0.67 46.36
N GLU A 6 42.63 -0.59 45.95
CA GLU A 6 42.26 -1.83 46.69
C GLU A 6 40.75 -2.02 46.92
N ASN A 7 40.13 -3.20 46.77
CA ASN A 7 40.51 -4.60 46.48
C ASN A 7 39.14 -5.33 46.34
N ALA A 8 38.95 -6.59 45.93
CA ALA A 8 39.64 -7.60 45.15
C ALA A 8 38.77 -8.88 45.26
N LEU A 9 39.06 -9.88 44.40
CA LEU A 9 38.74 -11.32 44.52
C LEU A 9 37.25 -11.68 44.26
N ARG A 10 36.86 -12.75 43.58
CA ARG A 10 37.40 -14.05 43.09
C ARG A 10 36.18 -14.67 42.34
N SER A 11 36.19 -15.70 41.50
CA SER A 11 37.15 -16.49 40.74
C SER A 11 36.36 -17.65 40.11
N SER A 12 36.79 -18.09 38.91
CA SER A 12 36.73 -19.47 38.38
C SER A 12 35.49 -20.02 37.67
N ARG A 13 35.69 -20.26 36.36
CA ARG A 13 35.61 -21.53 35.60
C ARG A 13 34.31 -22.36 35.63
N SER A 14 33.75 -22.65 34.45
CA SER A 14 34.09 -23.86 33.67
C SER A 14 33.34 -23.92 32.33
N SER A 15 33.98 -24.57 31.36
CA SER A 15 33.57 -24.85 29.98
C SER A 15 32.79 -26.17 29.89
N PHE A 16 31.80 -26.28 29.00
CA PHE A 16 31.37 -27.56 28.43
C PHE A 16 30.73 -27.40 27.04
N THR A 17 31.09 -28.32 26.15
CA THR A 17 30.75 -28.46 24.73
C THR A 17 29.73 -29.59 24.51
N SER A 18 29.21 -29.66 23.28
CA SER A 18 28.55 -30.79 22.61
C SER A 18 27.06 -31.06 22.86
N ASP A 19 26.34 -31.10 21.74
CA ASP A 19 25.28 -32.04 21.33
C ASP A 19 24.11 -32.28 22.29
N ASP A 20 22.91 -31.83 21.89
CA ASP A 20 21.69 -32.64 21.88
C ASP A 20 20.48 -31.84 21.36
N LEU A 21 19.95 -32.26 20.20
CA LEU A 21 18.50 -32.19 19.91
C LEU A 21 17.80 -33.07 20.96
N PRO A 22 16.59 -32.76 21.47
CA PRO A 22 15.37 -32.79 20.64
C PRO A 22 14.24 -31.85 21.10
N TYR A 23 13.24 -31.52 20.26
CA TYR A 23 11.85 -31.42 20.70
C TYR A 23 10.90 -31.42 19.49
N VAL A 24 10.31 -32.59 19.26
CA VAL A 24 9.06 -32.76 18.52
C VAL A 24 7.95 -32.21 19.40
N LEU A 25 7.35 -31.08 19.02
CA LEU A 25 6.07 -30.63 19.57
C LEU A 25 4.97 -30.86 18.54
N LYS A 26 4.15 -31.87 18.85
CA LYS A 26 2.85 -32.14 18.25
C LYS A 26 1.96 -30.90 18.35
N GLY A 27 1.35 -30.52 17.23
CA GLY A 27 0.03 -29.89 17.17
C GLY A 27 -0.12 -28.49 17.79
N LYS A 28 0.26 -27.46 17.02
CA LYS A 28 -0.50 -26.20 16.92
C LYS A 28 0.11 -25.35 15.81
N VAL A 29 -0.69 -25.07 14.77
CA VAL A 29 -0.36 -24.08 13.75
C VAL A 29 -0.21 -22.74 14.47
N VAL A 30 1.03 -22.26 14.55
CA VAL A 30 1.40 -20.98 15.14
C VAL A 30 0.86 -19.88 14.23
N SER A 31 -0.08 -19.10 14.76
CA SER A 31 -0.51 -17.83 14.18
C SER A 31 0.70 -16.96 13.92
N GLN A 32 1.05 -16.76 12.64
CA GLN A 32 1.93 -15.68 12.23
C GLN A 32 1.17 -14.37 12.42
N SER A 33 1.42 -13.72 13.56
CA SER A 33 1.10 -12.32 13.77
C SER A 33 1.90 -11.49 12.75
N SER A 34 1.22 -10.90 11.77
CA SER A 34 1.81 -9.89 10.88
C SER A 34 2.11 -8.63 11.70
N PRO A 35 3.36 -8.17 11.80
CA PRO A 35 3.67 -6.88 12.38
C PRO A 35 3.54 -5.79 11.30
N PHE A 36 3.19 -4.58 11.72
CA PHE A 36 3.14 -3.32 10.95
C PHE A 36 1.84 -2.98 10.20
N VAL A 37 0.88 -2.43 10.97
CA VAL A 37 -0.05 -1.40 10.48
C VAL A 37 0.76 -0.11 10.28
N SER A 38 1.00 0.26 9.02
CA SER A 38 1.74 1.47 8.65
C SER A 38 0.73 2.57 8.31
N LYS A 39 0.82 3.72 8.98
CA LYS A 39 -0.08 4.89 8.90
C LYS A 39 -0.21 5.57 7.51
N ASN A 40 0.25 4.93 6.45
CA ASN A 40 0.48 5.59 5.18
C ASN A 40 -0.58 5.30 4.10
N GLU A 41 -1.37 4.22 4.11
CA GLU A 41 -2.06 3.58 2.95
C GLU A 41 -3.12 4.34 2.10
N TYR A 42 -3.41 5.62 2.33
CA TYR A 42 -4.42 6.37 1.56
C TYR A 42 -4.23 6.41 0.02
N VAL A 43 -3.02 6.60 -0.52
CA VAL A 43 -2.82 6.78 -1.98
C VAL A 43 -2.99 5.49 -2.81
N ALA A 44 -2.94 4.33 -2.17
CA ALA A 44 -2.95 3.02 -2.81
C ALA A 44 -4.34 2.79 -3.42
N THR A 45 -5.39 3.19 -2.71
CA THR A 45 -6.76 3.06 -3.20
C THR A 45 -7.03 3.94 -4.42
N ILE A 46 -6.49 5.16 -4.52
CA ILE A 46 -6.73 5.99 -5.72
C ILE A 46 -5.93 5.47 -6.93
N THR A 47 -4.75 4.90 -6.67
CA THR A 47 -3.91 4.31 -7.73
C THR A 47 -4.48 2.96 -8.21
N GLU A 48 -5.11 2.17 -7.32
CA GLU A 48 -5.67 0.85 -7.64
C GLU A 48 -7.00 0.89 -8.40
N ILE A 49 -7.84 1.93 -8.22
CA ILE A 49 -9.14 2.04 -8.92
C ILE A 49 -8.99 2.07 -10.45
N ARG A 50 -7.81 2.41 -11.00
CA ARG A 50 -7.65 2.62 -12.45
C ARG A 50 -6.87 1.54 -13.20
N ASN A 51 -6.21 0.60 -12.53
CA ASN A 51 -5.52 -0.50 -13.22
C ASN A 51 -6.48 -1.53 -13.86
N ASN A 52 -7.79 -1.43 -13.62
CA ASN A 52 -8.83 -2.19 -14.31
C ASN A 52 -9.27 -1.58 -15.67
N ALA A 53 -8.69 -0.44 -16.08
CA ALA A 53 -8.88 0.12 -17.42
C ALA A 53 -7.65 -0.19 -18.30
N SER A 54 -7.81 -1.14 -19.22
CA SER A 54 -7.01 -1.45 -20.43
C SER A 54 -5.46 -1.30 -20.40
N PRO A 55 -4.67 -2.36 -20.69
CA PRO A 55 -3.20 -2.36 -20.72
C PRO A 55 -2.50 -1.51 -21.81
N THR A 56 -3.19 -0.60 -22.50
CA THR A 56 -2.69 0.05 -23.72
C THR A 56 -2.19 1.50 -23.55
N GLU A 57 -2.19 2.06 -22.34
CA GLU A 57 -1.73 3.45 -22.14
C GLU A 57 -0.19 3.53 -21.97
N THR A 58 0.42 3.80 -23.11
CA THR A 58 1.84 4.12 -23.34
C THR A 58 2.37 5.23 -22.44
N LYS A 59 3.69 5.17 -22.22
CA LYS A 59 4.61 5.91 -21.32
C LYS A 59 4.36 7.41 -21.01
N ASN A 60 3.42 8.13 -21.65
CA ASN A 60 3.32 9.60 -21.63
C ASN A 60 1.90 10.18 -21.39
N GLN A 61 0.93 9.44 -20.83
CA GLN A 61 -0.47 9.93 -20.73
C GLN A 61 -0.96 10.62 -19.43
N PRO A 62 -0.16 10.97 -18.39
CA PRO A 62 -0.75 11.59 -17.20
C PRO A 62 -1.36 12.97 -17.50
N GLU A 63 -0.78 13.75 -18.40
CA GLU A 63 -1.22 15.12 -18.70
C GLU A 63 -2.56 15.16 -19.43
N ALA A 64 -2.76 14.30 -20.43
CA ALA A 64 -4.02 14.24 -21.19
C ALA A 64 -5.19 13.81 -20.29
N LEU A 65 -4.93 12.89 -19.36
CA LEU A 65 -5.92 12.35 -18.43
C LEU A 65 -6.29 13.32 -17.32
N VAL A 66 -5.32 14.10 -16.86
CA VAL A 66 -5.53 15.21 -15.92
C VAL A 66 -6.31 16.31 -16.63
N SER A 67 -5.93 16.67 -17.85
CA SER A 67 -6.64 17.68 -18.66
C SER A 67 -8.09 17.28 -18.95
N SER A 68 -8.34 16.04 -19.39
CA SER A 68 -9.71 15.58 -19.66
C SER A 68 -10.60 15.61 -18.40
N LYS A 69 -10.04 15.22 -17.25
CA LYS A 69 -10.75 15.33 -15.96
C LYS A 69 -10.98 16.79 -15.58
N ILE A 70 -10.02 17.69 -15.80
CA ILE A 70 -10.20 19.12 -15.53
C ILE A 70 -11.28 19.73 -16.43
N ASP A 71 -11.38 19.30 -17.69
CA ASP A 71 -12.42 19.76 -18.61
C ASP A 71 -13.81 19.28 -18.15
N GLU A 72 -13.94 18.02 -17.73
CA GLU A 72 -15.18 17.50 -17.10
C GLU A 72 -15.53 18.28 -15.83
N MET A 73 -14.54 18.58 -14.99
CA MET A 73 -14.74 19.35 -13.75
C MET A 73 -15.19 20.78 -14.02
N SER A 74 -14.63 21.42 -15.05
CA SER A 74 -14.99 22.80 -15.41
C SER A 74 -16.44 22.90 -15.86
N GLN A 75 -17.00 21.85 -16.48
CA GLN A 75 -18.42 21.80 -16.84
C GLN A 75 -19.34 21.49 -15.64
N GLN A 76 -18.85 20.78 -14.62
CA GLN A 76 -19.65 20.44 -13.43
C GLN A 76 -19.61 21.48 -12.31
N TYR A 77 -18.71 22.48 -12.36
CA TYR A 77 -18.57 23.48 -11.29
C TYR A 77 -19.83 24.37 -11.09
N GLU A 78 -20.77 24.37 -12.02
CA GLU A 78 -22.09 25.02 -11.87
C GLU A 78 -23.14 24.11 -11.17
N SER A 79 -22.86 22.81 -11.03
CA SER A 79 -23.72 21.86 -10.33
C SER A 79 -23.14 21.53 -8.95
N GLU A 80 -23.95 21.56 -7.88
CA GLU A 80 -23.51 21.27 -6.50
C GLU A 80 -23.01 19.81 -6.27
N THR A 81 -22.94 19.00 -7.33
CA THR A 81 -22.47 17.62 -7.30
C THR A 81 -20.98 17.54 -7.58
N LEU A 82 -20.24 16.89 -6.67
CA LEU A 82 -18.82 16.62 -6.84
C LEU A 82 -18.56 15.80 -8.12
N PRO A 83 -17.58 16.19 -8.95
CA PRO A 83 -17.13 15.38 -10.06
C PRO A 83 -16.68 13.98 -9.60
N PRO A 84 -17.01 12.91 -10.35
CA PRO A 84 -16.64 11.55 -9.96
C PRO A 84 -15.13 11.40 -9.80
N GLY A 85 -14.71 10.93 -8.63
CA GLY A 85 -13.31 10.74 -8.25
C GLY A 85 -12.70 11.87 -7.42
N ILE A 86 -13.45 12.94 -7.11
CA ILE A 86 -13.03 13.94 -6.13
C ILE A 86 -13.49 13.51 -4.72
N PRO A 87 -12.58 13.36 -3.75
CA PRO A 87 -12.94 12.98 -2.39
C PRO A 87 -13.82 14.01 -1.68
N PRO A 88 -14.67 13.59 -0.72
CA PRO A 88 -15.56 14.48 0.03
C PRO A 88 -14.84 15.63 0.75
N PHE A 89 -13.59 15.43 1.19
CA PHE A 89 -12.81 16.47 1.87
C PHE A 89 -12.38 17.62 0.96
N LEU A 90 -12.56 17.50 -0.36
CA LEU A 90 -12.33 18.57 -1.32
C LEU A 90 -13.63 19.28 -1.74
N LYS A 91 -14.77 18.96 -1.13
CA LYS A 91 -16.02 19.67 -1.38
C LYS A 91 -15.87 21.15 -1.04
N GLY A 92 -16.20 22.02 -2.01
CA GLY A 92 -16.08 23.48 -1.88
C GLY A 92 -14.67 24.05 -2.03
N ALA A 93 -13.65 23.21 -2.24
CA ALA A 93 -12.32 23.72 -2.60
C ALA A 93 -12.33 24.37 -4.00
N SER A 94 -11.30 25.16 -4.33
CA SER A 94 -11.18 25.78 -5.65
C SER A 94 -10.74 24.78 -6.72
N LEU A 95 -11.00 25.12 -7.99
CA LEU A 95 -10.61 24.27 -9.14
C LEU A 95 -9.10 24.02 -9.16
N ASP A 96 -8.29 24.99 -8.73
CA ASP A 96 -6.84 24.85 -8.61
C ASP A 96 -6.44 23.79 -7.57
N ILE A 97 -7.15 23.69 -6.45
CA ILE A 97 -6.91 22.64 -5.45
C ILE A 97 -7.27 21.27 -6.03
N HIS A 98 -8.39 21.17 -6.74
CA HIS A 98 -8.77 19.91 -7.38
C HIS A 98 -7.78 19.49 -8.46
N ARG A 99 -7.32 20.42 -9.30
CA ARG A 99 -6.26 20.17 -10.29
C ARG A 99 -5.02 19.61 -9.63
N ARG A 100 -4.52 20.27 -8.58
CA ARG A 100 -3.34 19.81 -7.82
C ARG A 100 -3.56 18.44 -7.19
N PHE A 101 -4.75 18.16 -6.67
CA PHE A 101 -5.08 16.83 -6.16
C PHE A 101 -4.96 15.76 -7.25
N LEU A 102 -5.53 16.00 -8.43
CA LEU A 102 -5.46 15.05 -9.55
C LEU A 102 -4.02 14.88 -10.05
N GLU A 103 -3.24 15.96 -10.14
CA GLU A 103 -1.81 15.91 -10.49
C GLU A 103 -1.02 15.00 -9.54
N ILE A 104 -1.20 15.15 -8.22
CA ILE A 104 -0.55 14.32 -7.20
C ILE A 104 -0.94 12.85 -7.36
N VAL A 105 -2.23 12.59 -7.47
CA VAL A 105 -2.78 11.23 -7.56
C VAL A 105 -2.34 10.52 -8.84
N PHE A 106 -2.31 11.21 -9.98
CA PHE A 106 -1.96 10.61 -11.27
C PHE A 106 -0.47 10.65 -11.60
N ASN A 107 0.37 11.24 -10.76
CA ASN A 107 1.80 11.27 -10.99
C ASN A 107 2.44 9.88 -10.85
N ARG A 108 2.77 9.24 -11.99
CA ARG A 108 3.40 7.91 -12.00
C ARG A 108 4.87 7.91 -11.55
N ASN A 109 5.50 9.09 -11.45
CA ASN A 109 6.90 9.24 -11.07
C ASN A 109 7.10 9.35 -9.55
N ASP A 110 6.03 9.52 -8.79
CA ASP A 110 6.08 9.52 -7.33
C ASP A 110 5.84 8.11 -6.78
N SER A 111 6.45 7.85 -5.63
CA SER A 111 6.08 6.72 -4.79
C SER A 111 4.78 7.01 -4.06
N PHE A 112 4.18 5.96 -3.51
CA PHE A 112 3.03 6.10 -2.63
C PHE A 112 3.33 7.14 -1.52
N ARG A 113 4.49 7.02 -0.86
CA ARG A 113 4.88 7.93 0.23
C ARG A 113 5.02 9.36 -0.27
N GLY A 114 5.65 9.55 -1.44
CA GLY A 114 5.81 10.87 -2.04
C GLY A 114 4.49 11.55 -2.34
N LYS A 115 3.53 10.81 -2.91
CA LYS A 115 2.17 11.31 -3.15
C LYS A 115 1.44 11.65 -1.84
N GLN A 116 1.59 10.81 -0.83
CA GLN A 116 0.97 11.03 0.48
C GLN A 116 1.49 12.32 1.12
N THR A 117 2.80 12.56 1.10
CA THR A 117 3.40 13.80 1.59
C THR A 117 2.85 15.03 0.84
N LYS A 118 2.82 15.00 -0.49
CA LYS A 118 2.28 16.11 -1.30
C LYS A 118 0.79 16.36 -1.02
N LEU A 119 0.03 15.30 -0.73
CA LEU A 119 -1.37 15.42 -0.38
C LEU A 119 -1.59 15.99 1.01
N ASP A 120 -0.79 15.56 2.00
CA ASP A 120 -0.79 16.14 3.35
C ASP A 120 -0.47 17.65 3.29
N GLU A 121 0.52 18.04 2.47
CA GLU A 121 0.83 19.45 2.20
C GLU A 121 -0.31 20.20 1.51
N LEU A 122 -1.00 19.60 0.54
CA LEU A 122 -2.16 20.20 -0.12
C LEU A 122 -3.31 20.43 0.87
N VAL A 123 -3.60 19.44 1.71
CA VAL A 123 -4.70 19.49 2.68
C VAL A 123 -4.42 20.48 3.81
N SER A 124 -3.16 20.63 4.25
CA SER A 124 -2.78 21.61 5.27
C SER A 124 -3.14 23.07 4.92
N LYS A 125 -3.39 23.35 3.63
CA LYS A 125 -3.77 24.68 3.12
C LYS A 125 -5.29 24.89 3.07
N LEU A 126 -6.07 23.85 3.34
CA LEU A 126 -7.53 23.92 3.39
C LEU A 126 -8.00 24.37 4.77
N ASP A 127 -9.28 24.69 4.89
CA ASP A 127 -9.88 24.99 6.19
C ASP A 127 -9.88 23.77 7.13
N ILE A 128 -10.10 24.04 8.42
CA ILE A 128 -10.07 23.02 9.48
C ILE A 128 -11.11 21.91 9.22
N LYS A 129 -12.27 22.24 8.65
CA LYS A 129 -13.33 21.27 8.37
C LYS A 129 -12.85 20.28 7.30
N ASN A 130 -12.23 20.77 6.23
CA ASN A 130 -11.69 19.95 5.17
C ASN A 130 -10.50 19.09 5.65
N GLN A 131 -9.65 19.62 6.53
CA GLN A 131 -8.59 18.85 7.18
C GLN A 131 -9.14 17.69 8.03
N GLN A 132 -10.17 17.94 8.83
CA GLN A 132 -10.83 16.90 9.63
C GLN A 132 -11.50 15.83 8.74
N MET A 133 -12.18 16.24 7.67
CA MET A 133 -12.77 15.31 6.69
C MET A 133 -11.69 14.46 6.02
N TYR A 134 -10.52 15.02 5.76
CA TYR A 134 -9.39 14.28 5.21
C TYR A 134 -8.85 13.22 6.17
N GLU A 135 -8.65 13.57 7.45
CA GLU A 135 -8.23 12.60 8.46
C GLU A 135 -9.23 11.44 8.64
N GLN A 136 -10.53 11.76 8.65
CA GLN A 136 -11.59 10.74 8.69
C GLN A 136 -11.55 9.86 7.44
N PHE A 137 -11.42 10.47 6.26
CA PHE A 137 -11.31 9.72 5.01
C PHE A 137 -10.09 8.78 5.02
N ARG A 138 -8.93 9.25 5.49
CA ARG A 138 -7.71 8.41 5.63
C ARG A 138 -7.96 7.19 6.52
N LYS A 139 -8.57 7.39 7.69
CA LYS A 139 -8.88 6.30 8.63
C LYS A 139 -9.86 5.30 8.02
N ASN A 140 -10.91 5.78 7.36
CA ASN A 140 -11.90 4.89 6.73
C ASN A 140 -11.28 4.06 5.61
N LYS A 141 -10.38 4.65 4.81
CA LYS A 141 -9.66 3.93 3.75
C LYS A 141 -8.67 2.90 4.29
N ASP A 142 -7.99 3.19 5.39
CA ASP A 142 -7.11 2.25 6.07
C ASP A 142 -7.89 1.01 6.58
N ILE A 143 -9.09 1.21 7.13
CA ILE A 143 -10.00 0.12 7.54
C ILE A 143 -10.46 -0.69 6.32
N GLU A 144 -10.98 -0.03 5.28
CA GLU A 144 -11.46 -0.68 4.06
C GLU A 144 -10.36 -1.55 3.41
N GLU A 145 -9.13 -1.03 3.33
CA GLU A 145 -8.00 -1.75 2.76
C GLU A 145 -7.57 -2.93 3.65
N THR A 146 -7.51 -2.72 4.97
CA THR A 146 -7.19 -3.80 5.92
C THR A 146 -8.18 -4.96 5.82
N GLU A 147 -9.48 -4.66 5.72
CA GLU A 147 -10.54 -5.66 5.55
C GLU A 147 -10.46 -6.37 4.19
N ARG A 148 -10.25 -5.61 3.10
CA ARG A 148 -10.04 -6.17 1.76
C ARG A 148 -8.84 -7.09 1.71
N ARG A 149 -7.71 -6.65 2.26
CA ARG A 149 -6.47 -7.43 2.35
C ARG A 149 -6.70 -8.70 3.16
N SER A 150 -7.39 -8.62 4.30
CA SER A 150 -7.69 -9.79 5.13
C SER A 150 -8.52 -10.83 4.37
N ARG A 151 -9.53 -10.42 3.60
CA ARG A 151 -10.33 -11.32 2.73
C ARG A 151 -9.48 -11.97 1.65
N ILE A 152 -8.63 -11.18 0.98
CA ILE A 152 -7.72 -11.71 -0.05
C ILE A 152 -6.74 -12.72 0.55
N HIS A 153 -6.13 -12.42 1.69
CA HIS A 153 -5.21 -13.34 2.37
C HIS A 153 -5.89 -14.64 2.77
N ALA A 154 -7.12 -14.57 3.28
CA ALA A 154 -7.91 -15.76 3.61
C ALA A 154 -8.20 -16.61 2.35
N LEU A 155 -8.54 -15.98 1.22
CA LEU A 155 -8.74 -16.69 -0.04
C LEU A 155 -7.45 -17.35 -0.53
N VAL A 156 -6.33 -16.62 -0.53
CA VAL A 156 -5.02 -17.09 -0.99
C VAL A 156 -4.53 -18.27 -0.14
N ALA A 157 -4.81 -18.30 1.16
CA ALA A 157 -4.47 -19.42 2.03
C ALA A 157 -5.15 -20.75 1.61
N THR A 158 -6.21 -20.71 0.81
CA THR A 158 -6.88 -21.90 0.24
C THR A 158 -6.35 -22.32 -1.14
N MET A 159 -5.36 -21.60 -1.66
CA MET A 159 -4.76 -21.84 -2.97
C MET A 159 -3.54 -22.75 -2.89
N SER A 160 -3.05 -23.20 -4.05
CA SER A 160 -1.80 -23.97 -4.15
C SER A 160 -0.58 -23.21 -3.60
N ASP A 161 0.42 -23.94 -3.12
CA ASP A 161 1.67 -23.34 -2.61
C ASP A 161 2.35 -22.43 -3.65
N LYS A 162 2.28 -22.80 -4.93
CA LYS A 162 2.78 -21.97 -6.04
C LYS A 162 2.02 -20.65 -6.15
N ALA A 163 0.69 -20.68 -6.00
CA ALA A 163 -0.15 -19.48 -6.01
C ALA A 163 0.12 -18.61 -4.78
N GLN A 164 0.22 -19.20 -3.59
CA GLN A 164 0.58 -18.47 -2.37
C GLN A 164 1.95 -17.78 -2.52
N ALA A 165 2.96 -18.49 -3.05
CA ALA A 165 4.28 -17.92 -3.28
C ALA A 165 4.28 -16.80 -4.35
N ALA A 166 3.48 -16.94 -5.41
CA ALA A 166 3.29 -15.88 -6.41
C ALA A 166 2.60 -14.65 -5.81
N PHE A 167 1.54 -14.87 -5.01
CA PHE A 167 0.80 -13.81 -4.33
C PHE A 167 1.68 -13.06 -3.33
N ALA A 168 2.52 -13.76 -2.55
CA ALA A 168 3.45 -13.13 -1.62
C ALA A 168 4.40 -12.14 -2.33
N LYS A 169 4.90 -12.50 -3.53
CA LYS A 169 5.74 -11.62 -4.35
C LYS A 169 4.96 -10.40 -4.86
N ILE A 170 3.73 -10.60 -5.34
CA ILE A 170 2.85 -9.53 -5.82
C ILE A 170 2.52 -8.57 -4.65
N SER A 171 2.12 -9.12 -3.51
CA SER A 171 1.78 -8.36 -2.31
C SER A 171 2.97 -7.55 -1.81
N ALA A 172 4.18 -8.12 -1.79
CA ALA A 172 5.38 -7.38 -1.39
C ALA A 172 5.66 -6.15 -2.28
N VAL A 173 5.41 -6.26 -3.60
CA VAL A 173 5.56 -5.14 -4.55
C VAL A 173 4.47 -4.09 -4.35
N LEU A 174 3.22 -4.51 -4.17
CA LEU A 174 2.09 -3.60 -3.94
C LEU A 174 2.24 -2.83 -2.62
N MET A 175 2.73 -3.49 -1.57
CA MET A 175 2.84 -2.93 -0.22
C MET A 175 4.12 -2.12 0.01
N ASN A 176 4.98 -1.96 -0.99
CA ASN A 176 6.16 -1.13 -0.86
C ASN A 176 5.80 0.35 -1.07
N PRO A 177 5.82 1.19 -0.01
CA PRO A 177 5.40 2.59 -0.12
C PRO A 177 6.43 3.46 -0.84
N ASP A 178 7.64 2.96 -1.03
CA ASP A 178 8.79 3.69 -1.55
C ASP A 178 9.01 3.42 -3.05
N THR A 179 8.39 2.38 -3.60
CA THR A 179 8.38 2.10 -5.04
C THR A 179 7.46 3.07 -5.78
N LYS A 180 7.98 3.68 -6.85
CA LYS A 180 7.22 4.55 -7.77
C LYS A 180 6.20 3.74 -8.55
N ASP A 181 5.09 4.35 -8.97
CA ASP A 181 4.04 3.63 -9.70
C ASP A 181 4.57 2.95 -10.96
N PHE A 182 5.40 3.64 -11.75
CA PHE A 182 5.93 3.06 -12.99
C PHE A 182 6.81 1.84 -12.70
N GLU A 183 7.67 1.92 -11.69
CA GLU A 183 8.55 0.82 -11.27
C GLU A 183 7.72 -0.34 -10.72
N ARG A 184 6.72 -0.04 -9.89
CA ARG A 184 5.78 -1.02 -9.34
C ARG A 184 5.09 -1.79 -10.46
N GLN A 185 4.59 -1.09 -11.48
CA GLN A 185 3.95 -1.73 -12.63
C GLN A 185 4.93 -2.63 -13.40
N GLU A 186 6.16 -2.17 -13.65
CA GLU A 186 7.19 -2.99 -14.29
C GLU A 186 7.54 -4.25 -13.47
N MET A 187 7.65 -4.12 -12.14
CA MET A 187 7.89 -5.25 -11.24
C MET A 187 6.73 -6.26 -11.27
N LEU A 188 5.48 -5.78 -11.24
CA LEU A 188 4.29 -6.64 -11.33
C LEU A 188 4.25 -7.40 -12.66
N GLN A 189 4.54 -6.74 -13.79
CA GLN A 189 4.60 -7.39 -15.11
C GLN A 189 5.71 -8.46 -15.17
N LYS A 190 6.89 -8.18 -14.59
CA LYS A 190 7.99 -9.15 -14.49
C LYS A 190 7.64 -10.35 -13.61
N ILE A 191 6.84 -10.16 -12.55
CA ILE A 191 6.34 -11.28 -11.74
C ILE A 191 5.34 -12.08 -12.56
N TYR A 192 4.31 -11.42 -13.11
CA TYR A 192 3.23 -12.07 -13.84
C TYR A 192 3.71 -12.86 -15.06
N SER A 193 4.71 -12.37 -15.80
CA SER A 193 5.27 -13.09 -16.97
C SER A 193 5.92 -14.43 -16.59
N LYS A 194 6.41 -14.57 -15.35
CA LYS A 194 7.04 -15.79 -14.83
C LYS A 194 6.07 -16.75 -14.13
N VAL A 195 4.84 -16.32 -13.86
CA VAL A 195 3.82 -17.17 -13.23
C VAL A 195 3.29 -18.18 -14.25
N GLU A 196 3.28 -19.46 -13.86
CA GLU A 196 2.73 -20.57 -14.67
C GLU A 196 1.24 -20.32 -15.01
N SER A 197 0.80 -20.82 -16.17
CA SER A 197 -0.59 -20.69 -16.61
C SER A 197 -1.59 -21.32 -15.62
N SER A 198 -1.22 -22.45 -15.00
CA SER A 198 -2.00 -23.10 -13.94
C SER A 198 -2.32 -22.17 -12.77
N VAL A 199 -1.31 -21.44 -12.28
CA VAL A 199 -1.43 -20.48 -11.18
C VAL A 199 -2.25 -19.26 -11.60
N LYS A 200 -2.07 -18.75 -12.83
CA LYS A 200 -2.89 -17.66 -13.38
C LYS A 200 -4.37 -18.03 -13.45
N ASN A 201 -4.67 -19.24 -13.91
CA ASN A 201 -6.04 -19.76 -13.98
C ASN A 201 -6.63 -19.94 -12.58
N GLU A 202 -5.83 -20.40 -11.61
CA GLU A 202 -6.25 -20.51 -10.21
C GLU A 202 -6.61 -19.13 -9.64
N PHE A 203 -5.76 -18.12 -9.84
CA PHE A 203 -6.07 -16.75 -9.44
C PHE A 203 -7.35 -16.23 -10.09
N ASN A 204 -7.50 -16.35 -11.41
CA ASN A 204 -8.69 -15.88 -12.12
C ASN A 204 -9.97 -16.52 -11.58
N ARG A 205 -9.95 -17.84 -11.31
CA ARG A 205 -11.10 -18.56 -10.75
C ARG A 205 -11.42 -18.10 -9.33
N ARG A 206 -10.41 -18.01 -8.46
CA ARG A 206 -10.58 -17.69 -7.04
C ARG A 206 -10.95 -16.23 -6.82
N PHE A 207 -10.30 -15.30 -7.53
CA PHE A 207 -10.61 -13.87 -7.40
C PHE A 207 -11.96 -13.50 -7.99
N ALA A 208 -12.51 -14.28 -8.92
CA ALA A 208 -13.89 -14.13 -9.36
C ALA A 208 -14.92 -14.40 -8.23
N GLU A 209 -14.53 -15.09 -7.15
CA GLU A 209 -15.38 -15.31 -5.97
C GLU A 209 -15.45 -14.07 -5.04
N LEU A 210 -14.61 -13.05 -5.28
CA LEU A 210 -14.54 -11.82 -4.47
C LEU A 210 -15.28 -10.62 -5.09
N VAL A 211 -15.76 -10.74 -6.33
CA VAL A 211 -16.53 -9.72 -7.07
C VAL A 211 -18.00 -10.12 -7.08
#